data_AF-A0A3N5RVQ8-F1
#
_entry.id   AF-A0A3N5RVQ8-F1
#
_cell.length_a   1.000
_cell.length_b   1.000
_cell.length_c   1.000
_cell.angle_alpha   90.00
_cell.angle_beta   90.00
_cell.angle_gamma   90.00
#
_symmetry.space_group_name_H-M   'P 1'
#
loop_
_entity.id
_entity.type
_entity.pdbx_description
1 polymer ?
#
loop_
_entity_poly.entity_id
_entity_poly.type
_entity_poly.pdbx_seq_one_letter_code
_entity_poly.pdbx_strand_id
1 'polypeptide(L)'
;MWSPRSFYSNFIFKGEIMVTYYKTEQTFLSGSKTLRREYYLSPEIFTTEQERIFTKQWFCAGHVSRVPEAGDYFILDAHGESVIILRDQKGEIRAFYNVCRHRGTHMCEESEGRFSKSIQCPYHAWTYSLDGRLIGAPLMKGVSDFNKDEFPLHAVYLQVWEGFIFLNLAGSPEPFQEVFAPIASKFNGWNLPILKSERRITYNVKANWKFIFQNYNECYHCPPVHPQLARISSSDSGENDLI
;
A
#
# COMPACT_ATOMS: atom_id res chain seq x y z
N MET A 1 25.60 -18.67 -21.55
CA MET A 1 24.85 -18.60 -22.81
C MET A 1 23.39 -18.78 -22.46
N TRP A 2 22.59 -17.77 -22.79
CA TRP A 2 21.21 -17.57 -22.38
C TRP A 2 20.22 -18.59 -22.99
N SER A 3 19.26 -19.05 -22.19
CA SER A 3 17.85 -19.16 -22.60
C SER A 3 16.96 -19.45 -21.37
N PRO A 4 16.04 -18.55 -21.01
CA PRO A 4 14.98 -18.81 -20.05
C PRO A 4 13.75 -19.39 -20.79
N ARG A 5 13.33 -20.62 -20.45
CA ARG A 5 12.01 -21.11 -20.84
C ARG A 5 11.00 -20.74 -19.76
N SER A 6 10.29 -19.66 -20.06
CA SER A 6 8.87 -19.43 -19.79
C SER A 6 8.13 -20.65 -19.22
N PHE A 7 7.64 -20.51 -18.00
CA PHE A 7 6.46 -21.22 -17.50
C PHE A 7 5.50 -20.19 -16.89
N TYR A 8 4.99 -19.29 -17.72
CA TYR A 8 3.65 -18.75 -17.49
C TYR A 8 2.69 -19.73 -18.15
N SER A 9 2.21 -20.70 -17.38
CA SER A 9 1.04 -21.48 -17.78
C SER A 9 -0.19 -20.57 -17.71
N ASN A 10 -0.50 -19.93 -18.83
CA ASN A 10 -1.78 -19.33 -19.10
C ASN A 10 -2.86 -20.41 -19.06
N PHE A 11 -3.44 -20.66 -17.88
CA PHE A 11 -4.78 -21.23 -17.81
C PHE A 11 -5.76 -20.10 -18.09
N ILE A 12 -6.02 -19.87 -19.38
CA ILE A 12 -7.21 -19.16 -19.82
C ILE A 12 -8.38 -20.11 -19.53
N PHE A 13 -9.05 -19.91 -18.40
CA PHE A 13 -10.40 -20.45 -18.22
C PHE A 13 -11.31 -19.70 -19.21
N LYS A 14 -11.59 -20.33 -20.35
CA LYS A 14 -12.77 -20.03 -21.17
C LYS A 14 -14.01 -20.50 -20.42
N GLY A 15 -14.38 -19.76 -19.39
CA GLY A 15 -15.70 -19.77 -18.80
C GLY A 15 -16.06 -18.32 -18.58
N GLU A 16 -17.08 -17.81 -19.25
CA GLU A 16 -17.67 -16.53 -18.86
C GLU A 16 -18.10 -16.68 -17.40
N ILE A 17 -17.42 -16.01 -16.49
CA ILE A 17 -17.91 -15.86 -15.12
C ILE A 17 -19.19 -15.05 -15.28
N MET A 18 -20.35 -15.72 -15.12
CA MET A 18 -21.62 -15.00 -15.07
C MET A 18 -21.62 -14.17 -13.79
N VAL A 19 -21.29 -12.88 -13.95
CA VAL A 19 -21.33 -11.92 -12.86
C VAL A 19 -22.79 -11.57 -12.61
N THR A 20 -23.28 -11.91 -11.41
CA THR A 20 -24.62 -11.50 -10.99
C THR A 20 -24.51 -10.17 -10.26
N TYR A 21 -25.22 -9.17 -10.76
CA TYR A 21 -25.30 -7.86 -10.15
C TYR A 21 -26.53 -7.77 -9.25
N TYR A 22 -26.32 -7.32 -8.01
CA TYR A 22 -27.39 -7.03 -7.07
C TYR A 22 -27.51 -5.52 -6.89
N LYS A 23 -28.75 -5.02 -6.96
CA LYS A 23 -29.05 -3.66 -6.51
C LYS A 23 -28.80 -3.55 -5.02
N THR A 24 -28.36 -2.37 -4.56
CA THR A 24 -28.04 -2.13 -3.16
C THR A 24 -29.15 -2.55 -2.19
N GLU A 25 -30.43 -2.31 -2.52
CA GLU A 25 -31.54 -2.71 -1.64
C GLU A 25 -31.71 -4.22 -1.49
N GLN A 26 -31.16 -5.02 -2.42
CA GLN A 26 -31.23 -6.49 -2.40
C GLN A 26 -30.13 -7.11 -1.52
N THR A 27 -29.12 -6.33 -1.13
CA THR A 27 -27.95 -6.82 -0.37
C THR A 27 -28.16 -6.71 1.15
N PHE A 28 -29.21 -6.02 1.58
CA PHE A 28 -29.48 -5.78 3.00
C PHE A 28 -30.04 -7.01 3.71
N LEU A 29 -29.35 -7.45 4.76
CA LEU A 29 -29.79 -8.56 5.61
C LEU A 29 -30.71 -8.03 6.72
N SER A 30 -31.86 -8.68 6.91
CA SER A 30 -32.80 -8.37 7.99
C SER A 30 -32.12 -8.42 9.37
N GLY A 31 -32.37 -7.42 10.20
CA GLY A 31 -31.78 -7.30 11.54
C GLY A 31 -30.38 -6.70 11.60
N SER A 32 -29.79 -6.32 10.45
CA SER A 32 -28.49 -5.64 10.41
C SER A 32 -28.52 -4.30 11.16
N LYS A 33 -27.45 -4.03 11.90
CA LYS A 33 -27.25 -2.79 12.66
C LYS A 33 -25.83 -2.31 12.47
N THR A 34 -25.61 -1.03 12.69
CA THR A 34 -24.25 -0.48 12.82
C THR A 34 -23.54 -1.08 14.03
N LEU A 35 -22.22 -0.91 14.08
CA LEU A 35 -21.42 -1.35 15.21
C LEU A 35 -21.85 -0.60 16.48
N ARG A 36 -21.58 -1.21 17.64
CA ARG A 36 -21.84 -0.56 18.93
C ARG A 36 -20.87 0.61 19.12
N ARG A 37 -21.28 1.58 19.95
CA ARG A 37 -20.56 2.85 20.18
C ARG A 37 -19.08 2.66 20.51
N GLU A 38 -18.76 1.65 21.32
CA GLU A 38 -17.41 1.33 21.77
C GLU A 38 -16.43 1.12 20.60
N TYR A 39 -16.86 0.51 19.50
CA TYR A 39 -16.02 0.29 18.32
C TYR A 39 -15.53 1.59 17.69
N TYR A 40 -16.24 2.70 17.89
CA TYR A 40 -15.87 3.99 17.32
C TYR A 40 -15.06 4.87 18.28
N LEU A 41 -15.16 4.63 19.59
CA LEU A 41 -14.66 5.56 20.61
C LEU A 41 -13.63 4.97 21.57
N SER A 42 -13.55 3.65 21.74
CA SER A 42 -12.60 3.02 22.66
C SER A 42 -11.17 3.09 22.10
N PRO A 43 -10.22 3.70 22.82
CA PRO A 43 -8.80 3.66 22.46
C PRO A 43 -8.25 2.23 22.42
N GLU A 44 -8.70 1.34 23.31
CA GLU A 44 -8.23 -0.05 23.41
C GLU A 44 -8.65 -0.87 22.18
N ILE A 45 -9.89 -0.68 21.70
CA ILE A 45 -10.35 -1.28 20.45
C ILE A 45 -9.54 -0.73 19.28
N PHE A 46 -9.29 0.57 19.23
CA PHE A 46 -8.50 1.17 18.15
C PHE A 46 -7.06 0.64 18.11
N THR A 47 -6.39 0.51 19.27
CA THR A 47 -5.06 -0.14 19.35
C THR A 47 -5.10 -1.57 18.83
N THR A 48 -6.12 -2.34 19.21
CA THR A 48 -6.31 -3.71 18.73
C THR A 48 -6.53 -3.76 17.21
N GLU A 49 -7.28 -2.82 16.64
CA GLU A 49 -7.47 -2.70 15.18
C GLU A 49 -6.16 -2.39 14.45
N GLN A 50 -5.31 -1.52 15.00
CA GLN A 50 -3.97 -1.22 14.47
C GLN A 50 -3.10 -2.48 14.38
N GLU A 51 -3.08 -3.29 15.44
CA GLU A 51 -2.29 -4.53 15.52
C GLU A 51 -2.85 -5.69 14.69
N ARG A 52 -4.18 -5.74 14.49
CA ARG A 52 -4.83 -6.91 13.88
C ARG A 52 -5.28 -6.71 12.45
N ILE A 53 -5.58 -5.48 12.07
CA ILE A 53 -6.05 -5.14 10.73
C ILE A 53 -4.92 -4.46 9.98
N PHE A 54 -4.54 -3.27 10.43
CA PHE A 54 -3.75 -2.38 9.62
C PHE A 54 -2.29 -2.81 9.41
N THR A 55 -1.69 -3.47 10.39
CA THR A 55 -0.35 -4.05 10.26
C THR A 55 -0.34 -5.40 9.56
N LYS A 56 -1.50 -6.01 9.29
CA LYS A 56 -1.62 -7.36 8.71
C LYS A 56 -2.21 -7.39 7.30
N GLN A 57 -2.97 -6.38 6.93
CA GLN A 57 -3.64 -6.28 5.64
C GLN A 57 -2.78 -5.52 4.63
N TRP A 58 -2.98 -5.82 3.36
CA TRP A 58 -2.41 -5.02 2.27
C TRP A 58 -3.12 -3.66 2.21
N PHE A 59 -2.34 -2.58 2.13
CA PHE A 59 -2.88 -1.23 1.96
C PHE A 59 -2.17 -0.48 0.83
N CYS A 60 -2.92 0.38 0.14
CA CYS A 60 -2.39 1.22 -0.93
C CYS A 60 -1.55 2.35 -0.35
N ALA A 61 -0.26 2.37 -0.69
CA ALA A 61 0.74 3.33 -0.23
C ALA A 61 0.94 4.50 -1.20
N GLY A 62 0.55 4.33 -2.46
CA GLY A 62 0.68 5.36 -3.49
C GLY A 62 0.66 4.79 -4.90
N HIS A 63 1.15 5.57 -5.85
CA HIS A 63 1.25 5.20 -7.25
C HIS A 63 2.71 5.30 -7.71
N VAL A 64 3.14 4.42 -8.63
CA VAL A 64 4.51 4.38 -9.16
C VAL A 64 4.95 5.69 -9.80
N SER A 65 4.01 6.52 -10.24
CA SER A 65 4.30 7.86 -10.77
C SER A 65 4.88 8.83 -9.74
N ARG A 66 4.84 8.52 -8.43
CA ARG A 66 5.52 9.32 -7.40
C ARG A 66 7.03 9.12 -7.39
N VAL A 67 7.50 8.00 -7.97
CA VAL A 67 8.92 7.65 -8.09
C VAL A 67 9.22 7.28 -9.54
N PRO A 68 9.12 8.25 -10.48
CA PRO A 68 9.26 7.96 -11.90
C PRO A 68 10.68 7.50 -12.25
N GLU A 69 11.70 8.07 -11.62
CA GLU A 69 13.09 7.84 -11.98
C GLU A 69 13.85 7.07 -10.89
N ALA A 70 14.96 6.42 -11.28
CA ALA A 70 15.83 5.76 -10.32
C ALA A 70 16.37 6.74 -9.28
N GLY A 71 16.34 6.31 -8.01
CA GLY A 71 16.71 7.12 -6.86
C GLY A 71 15.56 7.93 -6.26
N ASP A 72 14.47 8.18 -7.01
CA ASP A 72 13.31 8.88 -6.47
C ASP A 72 12.71 8.07 -5.32
N TYR A 73 12.33 8.77 -4.25
CA TYR A 73 11.70 8.17 -3.09
C TYR A 73 10.63 9.07 -2.50
N PHE A 74 9.71 8.45 -1.76
CA PHE A 74 8.88 9.13 -0.78
C PHE A 74 8.79 8.32 0.50
N ILE A 75 8.49 9.02 1.58
CA ILE A 75 8.23 8.44 2.90
C ILE A 75 6.72 8.29 3.08
N LEU A 76 6.33 7.15 3.60
CA LEU A 76 4.98 6.91 4.08
C LEU A 76 5.03 6.54 5.55
N ASP A 77 4.39 7.37 6.38
CA ASP A 77 4.10 7.03 7.76
C ASP A 77 2.73 6.33 7.81
N ALA A 78 2.73 5.04 8.15
CA ALA A 78 1.55 4.20 8.21
C ALA A 78 1.60 3.31 9.44
N HIS A 79 0.53 3.33 10.23
CA HIS A 79 0.31 2.39 11.33
C HIS A 79 1.41 2.37 12.39
N GLY A 80 2.03 3.53 12.64
CA GLY A 80 3.11 3.70 13.60
C GLY A 80 4.51 3.43 13.02
N GLU A 81 4.59 3.04 11.75
CA GLU A 81 5.84 2.75 11.06
C GLU A 81 6.14 3.81 9.98
N SER A 82 7.42 4.08 9.74
CA SER A 82 7.88 4.96 8.67
C SER A 82 8.59 4.12 7.60
N VAL A 83 8.15 4.23 6.35
CA VAL A 83 8.61 3.40 5.23
C VAL A 83 9.16 4.27 4.11
N ILE A 84 10.38 3.99 3.67
CA ILE A 84 10.97 4.54 2.44
C ILE A 84 10.49 3.70 1.28
N ILE A 85 9.76 4.32 0.35
CA ILE A 85 9.36 3.69 -0.92
C ILE A 85 10.14 4.38 -2.03
N LEU A 86 10.88 3.61 -2.83
CA LEU A 86 11.81 4.16 -3.82
C LEU A 86 11.87 3.32 -5.09
N ARG A 87 12.41 3.91 -6.17
CA ARG A 87 12.81 3.16 -7.37
C ARG A 87 14.32 2.91 -7.37
N ASP A 88 14.73 1.66 -7.47
CA ASP A 88 16.14 1.29 -7.51
C ASP A 88 16.78 1.54 -8.89
N GLN A 89 18.10 1.30 -9.00
CA GLN A 89 18.84 1.50 -10.24
C GLN A 89 18.45 0.53 -11.37
N LYS A 90 17.76 -0.58 -11.04
CA LYS A 90 17.21 -1.52 -12.03
C LYS A 90 15.79 -1.14 -12.44
N GLY A 91 15.24 -0.08 -11.87
CA GLY A 91 13.88 0.37 -12.13
C GLY A 91 12.82 -0.34 -11.27
N GLU A 92 13.21 -1.20 -10.32
CA GLU A 92 12.28 -1.92 -9.45
C GLU A 92 11.84 -1.03 -8.28
N ILE A 93 10.55 -1.12 -7.91
CA ILE A 93 10.06 -0.46 -6.69
C ILE A 93 10.48 -1.27 -5.48
N ARG A 94 11.03 -0.59 -4.48
CA ARG A 94 11.44 -1.15 -3.20
C ARG A 94 10.75 -0.42 -2.06
N ALA A 95 10.56 -1.12 -0.95
CA ALA A 95 10.10 -0.54 0.29
C ALA A 95 10.95 -1.06 1.46
N PHE A 96 11.42 -0.14 2.30
CA PHE A 96 12.21 -0.45 3.48
C PHE A 96 11.70 0.35 4.67
N TYR A 97 11.76 -0.22 5.87
CA TYR A 97 11.58 0.58 7.07
C TYR A 97 12.64 1.70 7.10
N ASN A 98 12.22 2.92 7.42
CA ASN A 98 13.05 4.12 7.49
C ASN A 98 13.93 4.12 8.74
N VAL A 99 14.73 3.07 8.92
CA VAL A 99 15.50 2.82 10.14
C VAL A 99 16.85 2.19 9.82
N CYS A 100 17.92 2.81 10.30
CA CYS A 100 19.26 2.30 10.14
C CYS A 100 19.48 1.03 10.97
N ARG A 101 20.07 0.00 10.36
CA ARG A 101 20.44 -1.25 11.04
C ARG A 101 21.52 -1.12 12.11
N HIS A 102 22.20 0.02 12.20
CA HIS A 102 23.24 0.25 13.21
C HIS A 102 22.64 0.56 14.59
N ARG A 103 21.97 1.71 14.73
CA ARG A 103 21.43 2.21 16.01
C ARG A 103 20.02 2.80 15.89
N GLY A 104 19.29 2.40 14.85
CA GLY A 104 17.87 2.76 14.73
C GLY A 104 17.60 4.21 14.28
N THR A 105 18.60 4.94 13.78
CA THR A 105 18.37 6.31 13.29
C THR A 105 17.48 6.31 12.05
N HIS A 106 16.54 7.26 11.98
CA HIS A 106 15.80 7.55 10.75
C HIS A 106 16.78 7.86 9.61
N MET A 107 16.57 7.22 8.46
CA MET A 107 17.47 7.34 7.31
C MET A 107 17.14 8.58 6.47
N CYS A 108 15.87 8.96 6.41
CA CYS A 108 15.37 10.11 5.66
C CYS A 108 14.38 10.91 6.50
N GLU A 109 14.57 12.22 6.56
CA GLU A 109 13.67 13.16 7.24
C GLU A 109 12.72 13.83 6.23
N GLU A 110 13.21 14.11 5.02
CA GLU A 110 12.39 14.70 3.96
C GLU A 110 11.34 13.70 3.46
N SER A 111 10.10 14.17 3.31
CA SER A 111 8.95 13.33 2.93
C SER A 111 9.06 12.76 1.52
N GLU A 112 9.89 13.35 0.66
CA GLU A 112 10.21 12.87 -0.67
C GLU A 112 11.52 13.50 -1.17
N GLY A 113 12.12 12.88 -2.17
CA GLY A 113 13.35 13.37 -2.76
C GLY A 113 13.97 12.37 -3.71
N ARG A 114 15.27 12.53 -3.96
CA ARG A 114 16.03 11.64 -4.84
C ARG A 114 17.39 11.30 -4.27
N PHE A 115 17.67 10.02 -4.12
CA PHE A 115 19.02 9.53 -3.85
C PHE A 115 19.86 9.60 -5.12
N SER A 116 21.09 10.10 -5.01
CA SER A 116 22.02 10.11 -6.14
C SER A 116 22.45 8.69 -6.55
N LYS A 117 22.89 7.87 -5.59
CA LYS A 117 23.34 6.48 -5.81
C LYS A 117 23.08 5.52 -4.65
N SER A 118 22.98 6.04 -3.43
CA SER A 118 22.92 5.25 -2.20
C SER A 118 22.14 5.98 -1.11
N ILE A 119 21.65 5.22 -0.14
CA ILE A 119 20.99 5.70 1.06
C ILE A 119 22.05 5.76 2.16
N GLN A 120 22.37 6.96 2.66
CA GLN A 120 23.38 7.13 3.70
C GLN A 120 22.72 7.54 5.01
N CYS A 121 23.02 6.81 6.09
CA CYS A 121 22.55 7.13 7.42
C CYS A 121 23.19 8.44 7.90
N PRO A 122 22.40 9.44 8.36
CA PRO A 122 22.94 10.73 8.77
C PRO A 122 23.78 10.66 10.06
N TYR A 123 23.67 9.58 10.85
CA TYR A 123 24.35 9.49 12.13
C TYR A 123 25.82 9.04 12.00
N HIS A 124 26.06 7.89 11.37
CA HIS A 124 27.40 7.28 11.30
C HIS A 124 27.79 6.87 9.88
N ALA A 125 27.09 7.40 8.87
CA ALA A 125 27.39 7.17 7.46
C ALA A 125 27.42 5.69 7.04
N TRP A 126 26.64 4.82 7.69
CA TRP A 126 26.32 3.51 7.12
C TRP A 126 25.57 3.73 5.81
N THR A 127 26.07 3.13 4.74
CA THR A 127 25.63 3.39 3.37
C THR A 127 25.06 2.12 2.77
N TYR A 128 23.83 2.21 2.30
CA TYR A 128 23.08 1.13 1.66
C TYR A 128 22.91 1.44 0.18
N SER A 129 22.96 0.41 -0.67
CA SER A 129 22.50 0.54 -2.06
C SER A 129 20.97 0.70 -2.10
N LEU A 130 20.44 1.15 -3.23
CA LEU A 130 18.99 1.34 -3.41
C LEU A 130 18.20 0.01 -3.36
N ASP A 131 18.86 -1.14 -3.49
CA ASP A 131 18.27 -2.47 -3.25
C ASP A 131 18.29 -2.88 -1.76
N GLY A 132 18.75 -2.01 -0.85
CA GLY A 132 18.73 -2.21 0.60
C GLY A 132 19.98 -2.91 1.17
N ARG A 133 20.92 -3.38 0.35
CA ARG A 133 22.14 -4.04 0.87
C ARG A 133 23.09 -3.03 1.50
N LEU A 134 23.73 -3.40 2.61
CA LEU A 134 24.77 -2.60 3.23
C LEU A 134 26.06 -2.65 2.40
N ILE A 135 26.45 -1.52 1.80
CA ILE A 135 27.64 -1.43 0.94
C ILE A 135 28.83 -0.80 1.66
N GLY A 136 28.58 0.09 2.62
CA GLY A 136 29.61 0.76 3.40
C GLY A 136 29.24 0.89 4.87
N ALA A 137 30.18 0.52 5.75
CA ALA A 137 30.09 0.75 7.19
C ALA A 137 31.45 1.27 7.68
N PRO A 138 31.59 2.58 7.94
CA PRO A 138 32.87 3.18 8.35
C PRO A 138 33.48 2.45 9.54
N LEU A 139 34.81 2.31 9.52
CA LEU A 139 35.64 1.66 10.56
C LEU A 139 35.35 0.17 10.84
N MET A 140 34.35 -0.44 10.21
CA MET A 140 34.02 -1.85 10.44
C MET A 140 34.94 -2.84 9.72
N LYS A 141 35.76 -2.39 8.75
CA LYS A 141 36.68 -3.29 8.01
C LYS A 141 37.70 -4.01 8.91
N GLY A 142 38.06 -3.42 10.05
CA GLY A 142 39.02 -4.00 11.00
C GLY A 142 38.37 -4.80 12.13
N VAL A 143 37.04 -4.87 12.18
CA VAL A 143 36.30 -5.61 13.20
C VAL A 143 36.20 -7.07 12.74
N SER A 144 36.73 -8.00 13.55
CA SER A 144 36.58 -9.44 13.28
C SER A 144 35.09 -9.80 13.25
N ASP A 145 34.73 -10.70 12.34
CA ASP A 145 33.39 -11.25 12.18
C ASP A 145 32.28 -10.25 11.79
N PHE A 146 32.62 -9.01 11.43
CA PHE A 146 31.62 -8.10 10.87
C PHE A 146 31.31 -8.44 9.41
N ASN A 147 30.13 -8.99 9.17
CA ASN A 147 29.63 -9.28 7.84
C ASN A 147 28.51 -8.29 7.43
N LYS A 148 28.75 -7.51 6.37
CA LYS A 148 27.77 -6.55 5.86
C LYS A 148 26.47 -7.21 5.40
N ASP A 149 26.53 -8.46 4.94
CA ASP A 149 25.37 -9.17 4.40
C ASP A 149 24.32 -9.53 5.48
N GLU A 150 24.67 -9.42 6.76
CA GLU A 150 23.76 -9.62 7.90
C GLU A 150 22.95 -8.37 8.27
N PHE A 151 23.32 -7.22 7.69
CA PHE A 151 22.73 -5.92 8.01
C PHE A 151 22.08 -5.20 6.81
N PRO A 152 21.30 -5.86 5.93
CA PRO A 152 20.52 -5.14 4.93
C PRO A 152 19.41 -4.31 5.60
N LEU A 153 18.91 -3.27 4.94
CA LEU A 153 17.69 -2.61 5.39
C LEU A 153 16.55 -3.63 5.55
N HIS A 154 15.71 -3.45 6.58
CA HIS A 154 14.54 -4.29 6.75
C HIS A 154 13.54 -3.96 5.62
N ALA A 155 13.30 -4.94 4.74
CA ALA A 155 12.35 -4.81 3.65
C ALA A 155 10.91 -4.91 4.16
N VAL A 156 10.02 -4.17 3.49
CA VAL A 156 8.57 -4.26 3.69
C VAL A 156 7.99 -5.04 2.51
N TYR A 157 7.00 -5.91 2.77
CA TYR A 157 6.33 -6.62 1.69
C TYR A 157 5.61 -5.64 0.77
N LEU A 158 5.82 -5.82 -0.53
CA LEU A 158 5.37 -4.89 -1.55
C LEU A 158 4.80 -5.64 -2.74
N GLN A 159 3.71 -5.12 -3.29
CA GLN A 159 3.18 -5.50 -4.59
C GLN A 159 2.86 -4.24 -5.39
N VAL A 160 3.27 -4.21 -6.66
CA VAL A 160 2.75 -3.23 -7.61
C VAL A 160 1.61 -3.89 -8.39
N TRP A 161 0.43 -3.29 -8.36
CA TRP A 161 -0.75 -3.75 -9.10
C TRP A 161 -1.45 -2.55 -9.72
N GLU A 162 -1.69 -2.59 -11.03
CA GLU A 162 -2.31 -1.48 -11.77
C GLU A 162 -1.62 -0.12 -11.55
N GLY A 163 -0.30 -0.12 -11.37
CA GLY A 163 0.51 1.07 -11.05
C GLY A 163 0.43 1.55 -9.61
N PHE A 164 -0.50 1.03 -8.81
CA PHE A 164 -0.55 1.30 -7.38
C PHE A 164 0.45 0.43 -6.63
N ILE A 165 1.09 1.04 -5.63
CA ILE A 165 2.04 0.39 -4.73
C ILE A 165 1.25 -0.02 -3.49
N PHE A 166 1.17 -1.31 -3.23
CA PHE A 166 0.60 -1.87 -2.02
C PHE A 166 1.71 -2.36 -1.09
N LEU A 167 1.54 -2.11 0.20
CA LEU A 167 2.45 -2.56 1.24
C LEU A 167 1.72 -3.48 2.22
N ASN A 168 2.49 -4.35 2.89
CA ASN A 168 2.04 -5.10 4.04
C ASN A 168 3.17 -5.17 5.09
N LEU A 169 2.84 -4.88 6.35
CA LEU A 169 3.80 -4.80 7.46
C LEU A 169 3.91 -6.12 8.25
N ALA A 170 3.12 -7.13 7.90
CA ALA A 170 3.20 -8.44 8.56
C ALA A 170 4.52 -9.15 8.22
N GLY A 171 5.04 -9.94 9.16
CA GLY A 171 6.22 -10.77 8.90
C GLY A 171 5.99 -11.89 7.87
N SER A 172 4.74 -12.29 7.67
CA SER A 172 4.31 -13.27 6.66
C SER A 172 2.87 -12.93 6.23
N PRO A 173 2.70 -12.05 5.23
CA PRO A 173 1.38 -11.69 4.74
C PRO A 173 0.78 -12.79 3.87
N GLU A 174 -0.55 -12.85 3.82
CA GLU A 174 -1.25 -13.60 2.77
C GLU A 174 -0.83 -13.07 1.38
N PRO A 175 -0.59 -13.93 0.38
CA PRO A 175 -0.19 -13.50 -0.95
C PRO A 175 -1.17 -12.49 -1.54
N PHE A 176 -0.65 -11.39 -2.09
CA PHE A 176 -1.49 -10.32 -2.66
C PHE A 176 -2.48 -10.85 -3.70
N GLN A 177 -2.02 -11.78 -4.55
CA GLN A 177 -2.81 -12.36 -5.63
C GLN A 177 -4.01 -13.16 -5.12
N GLU A 178 -3.91 -13.74 -3.92
CA GLU A 178 -5.01 -14.47 -3.28
C GLU A 178 -6.02 -13.48 -2.71
N VAL A 179 -5.56 -12.49 -1.95
CA VAL A 179 -6.40 -11.44 -1.33
C VAL A 179 -7.19 -10.64 -2.38
N PHE A 180 -6.55 -10.29 -3.50
CA PHE A 180 -7.14 -9.44 -4.55
C PHE A 180 -7.71 -10.22 -5.73
N ALA A 181 -7.72 -11.56 -5.68
CA ALA A 181 -8.24 -12.42 -6.76
C ALA A 181 -9.64 -12.00 -7.27
N PRO A 182 -10.62 -11.65 -6.41
CA PRO A 182 -11.97 -11.31 -6.86
C PRO A 182 -12.06 -10.04 -7.72
N ILE A 183 -11.05 -9.16 -7.64
CA ILE A 183 -11.02 -7.87 -8.35
C ILE A 183 -9.86 -7.75 -9.34
N ALA A 184 -9.06 -8.81 -9.50
CA ALA A 184 -7.80 -8.78 -10.23
C ALA A 184 -7.90 -8.23 -11.67
N SER A 185 -9.02 -8.48 -12.36
CA SER A 185 -9.26 -8.04 -13.73
C SER A 185 -10.23 -6.87 -13.87
N LYS A 186 -10.85 -6.39 -12.78
CA LYS A 186 -11.92 -5.38 -12.84
C LYS A 186 -11.46 -4.03 -13.40
N PHE A 187 -10.17 -3.73 -13.30
CA PHE A 187 -9.61 -2.42 -13.66
C PHE A 187 -8.82 -2.40 -14.98
N ASN A 188 -8.73 -3.53 -15.68
CA ASN A 188 -7.89 -3.68 -16.88
C ASN A 188 -8.18 -2.64 -17.98
N GLY A 189 -9.43 -2.18 -18.09
CA GLY A 189 -9.84 -1.20 -19.10
C GLY A 189 -9.50 0.25 -18.77
N TRP A 190 -9.00 0.54 -17.56
CA TRP A 190 -8.90 1.91 -17.03
C TRP A 190 -7.51 2.53 -17.23
N ASN A 191 -6.54 1.76 -17.74
CA ASN A 191 -5.16 2.21 -17.97
C ASN A 191 -4.55 2.87 -16.72
N LEU A 192 -4.87 2.36 -15.53
CA LEU A 192 -4.39 2.90 -14.26
C LEU A 192 -2.87 3.05 -14.18
N PRO A 193 -2.03 2.14 -14.73
CA PRO A 193 -0.58 2.24 -14.60
C PRO A 193 0.05 3.51 -15.19
N ILE A 194 -0.60 4.14 -16.17
CA ILE A 194 -0.07 5.34 -16.83
C ILE A 194 -0.57 6.65 -16.19
N LEU A 195 -1.50 6.56 -15.24
CA LEU A 195 -2.05 7.74 -14.59
C LEU A 195 -1.00 8.43 -13.73
N LYS A 196 -1.17 9.75 -13.57
CA LYS A 196 -0.36 10.58 -12.68
C LYS A 196 -1.28 11.40 -11.82
N SER A 197 -0.92 11.57 -10.55
CA SER A 197 -1.66 12.42 -9.63
C SER A 197 -1.47 13.88 -10.04
N GLU A 198 -2.55 14.52 -10.52
CA GLU A 198 -2.56 15.95 -10.78
C GLU A 198 -2.67 16.77 -9.49
N ARG A 199 -3.51 16.30 -8.55
CA ARG A 199 -3.75 16.99 -7.28
C ARG A 199 -3.97 15.99 -6.16
N ARG A 200 -3.32 16.26 -5.02
CA ARG A 200 -3.56 15.56 -3.75
C ARG A 200 -4.14 16.53 -2.74
N ILE A 201 -5.21 16.12 -2.06
CA ILE A 201 -5.80 16.87 -0.96
C ILE A 201 -5.70 16.00 0.29
N THR A 202 -5.05 16.53 1.31
CA THR A 202 -4.88 15.86 2.61
C THR A 202 -5.51 16.73 3.68
N TYR A 203 -6.37 16.15 4.50
CA TYR A 203 -7.02 16.85 5.61
C TYR A 203 -7.31 15.87 6.76
N ASN A 204 -7.34 16.39 7.98
CA ASN A 204 -7.64 15.62 9.18
C ASN A 204 -9.16 15.56 9.38
N VAL A 205 -9.71 14.34 9.40
CA VAL A 205 -11.11 14.11 9.72
C VAL A 205 -11.24 13.69 11.18
N LYS A 206 -12.00 14.44 11.97
CA LYS A 206 -12.28 14.11 13.38
C LYS A 206 -13.35 13.01 13.49
N ALA A 207 -13.06 11.85 12.92
CA ALA A 207 -13.95 10.68 12.93
C ALA A 207 -13.14 9.39 13.05
N ASN A 208 -13.78 8.33 13.52
CA ASN A 208 -13.19 6.99 13.47
C ASN A 208 -13.08 6.53 12.00
N TRP A 209 -12.00 5.83 11.64
CA TRP A 209 -11.75 5.35 10.27
C TRP A 209 -12.93 4.54 9.70
N LYS A 210 -13.61 3.74 10.54
CA LYS A 210 -14.75 2.92 10.11
C LYS A 210 -15.92 3.75 9.59
N PHE A 211 -16.12 4.96 10.10
CA PHE A 211 -17.17 5.85 9.58
C PHE A 211 -16.86 6.33 8.16
N ILE A 212 -15.58 6.56 7.84
CA ILE A 212 -15.19 6.95 6.48
C ILE A 212 -15.51 5.84 5.50
N PHE A 213 -15.19 4.59 5.86
CA PHE A 213 -15.54 3.43 5.05
C PHE A 213 -17.05 3.25 4.95
N GLN A 214 -17.79 3.34 6.06
CA GLN A 214 -19.25 3.20 6.05
C GLN A 214 -19.93 4.26 5.18
N ASN A 215 -19.48 5.53 5.25
CA ASN A 215 -20.00 6.61 4.41
C ASN A 215 -19.63 6.45 2.93
N TYR A 216 -18.47 5.88 2.61
CA TYR A 216 -18.07 5.68 1.21
C TYR A 216 -18.82 4.50 0.55
N ASN A 217 -19.18 3.48 1.32
CA ASN A 217 -19.82 2.26 0.83
C ASN A 217 -21.35 2.37 0.65
N GLU A 218 -21.89 3.58 0.59
CA GLU A 218 -23.30 3.82 0.26
C GLU A 218 -23.49 5.17 -0.43
N CYS A 219 -24.62 5.32 -1.12
CA CYS A 219 -25.04 6.60 -1.71
C CYS A 219 -26.45 7.01 -1.24
N TYR A 220 -26.88 6.46 -0.10
CA TYR A 220 -28.15 6.82 0.54
C TYR A 220 -28.14 8.26 1.03
N HIS A 221 -26.99 8.77 1.49
CA HIS A 221 -26.82 10.19 1.85
C HIS A 221 -26.60 11.12 0.63
N CYS A 222 -26.37 10.59 -0.57
CA CYS A 222 -25.97 11.39 -1.72
C CYS A 222 -27.02 12.43 -2.16
N PRO A 223 -28.32 12.11 -2.30
CA PRO A 223 -29.30 13.08 -2.78
C PRO A 223 -29.38 14.37 -1.94
N PRO A 224 -29.42 14.32 -0.59
CA PRO A 224 -29.47 15.54 0.23
C PRO A 224 -28.12 16.23 0.41
N VAL A 225 -26.99 15.50 0.43
CA VAL A 225 -25.68 16.06 0.81
C VAL A 225 -24.85 16.49 -0.40
N HIS A 226 -25.01 15.85 -1.56
CA HIS A 226 -24.20 16.07 -2.77
C HIS A 226 -25.06 16.52 -3.96
N PRO A 227 -25.67 17.72 -3.92
CA PRO A 227 -26.64 18.14 -4.93
C PRO A 227 -26.06 18.24 -6.35
N GLN A 228 -24.75 18.46 -6.51
CA GLN A 228 -24.09 18.43 -7.81
C GLN A 228 -23.93 16.98 -8.33
N LEU A 229 -23.55 16.04 -7.46
CA LEU A 229 -23.36 14.64 -7.85
C LEU A 229 -24.71 13.99 -8.21
N ALA A 230 -25.75 14.26 -7.41
CA ALA A 230 -27.09 13.72 -7.61
C ALA A 230 -27.75 14.14 -8.95
N ARG A 231 -27.21 15.17 -9.63
CA ARG A 231 -27.65 15.58 -10.98
C ARG A 231 -27.06 14.73 -12.09
N ILE A 232 -25.94 14.05 -11.83
CA ILE A 232 -25.14 13.35 -12.83
C ILE A 232 -25.23 11.83 -12.64
N SER A 233 -25.35 11.37 -11.39
CA SER A 233 -25.51 9.96 -11.06
C SER A 233 -26.66 9.77 -10.06
N SER A 234 -27.51 8.77 -10.32
CA SER A 234 -28.57 8.39 -9.38
C SER A 234 -27.99 7.62 -8.19
N SER A 235 -28.61 7.77 -7.02
CA SER A 235 -28.17 7.09 -5.78
C SER A 235 -28.34 5.57 -5.81
N ASP A 236 -29.10 5.04 -6.78
CA ASP A 236 -29.36 3.61 -7.01
C ASP A 236 -28.56 3.04 -8.19
N SER A 237 -27.61 3.79 -8.74
CA SER A 237 -26.74 3.35 -9.85
C SER A 237 -25.67 2.32 -9.46
N GLY A 238 -25.53 2.01 -8.17
CA GLY A 238 -24.54 1.05 -7.67
C GLY A 238 -24.97 -0.39 -7.96
N GLU A 239 -24.08 -1.15 -8.61
CA GLU A 239 -24.25 -2.58 -8.83
C GLU A 239 -23.20 -3.35 -8.01
N ASN A 240 -23.66 -4.33 -7.22
CA ASN A 240 -22.78 -5.12 -6.34
C ASN A 240 -22.57 -6.52 -6.93
N ASP A 241 -21.32 -6.90 -7.12
CA ASP A 241 -20.94 -8.12 -7.85
C ASP A 241 -19.88 -8.98 -7.17
N LEU A 242 -19.72 -8.79 -5.86
CA LEU A 242 -18.82 -9.54 -4.98
C LEU A 242 -19.54 -10.13 -3.76
N ILE A 243 -20.86 -10.32 -3.87
CA ILE A 243 -21.74 -10.82 -2.81
C ILE A 243 -22.00 -12.31 -3.00
#